data_AF-A0A9D4GN08-F1
#
_entry.id   AF-A0A9D4GN08-F1
#
_cell.length_a   1.000
_cell.length_b   1.000
_cell.length_c   1.000
_cell.angle_alpha   90.00
_cell.angle_beta   90.00
_cell.angle_gamma   90.00
#
_symmetry.space_group_name_H-M   'P 1'
#
loop_
_entity.id
_entity.type
_entity.pdbx_description
1 polymer ?
#
loop_
_entity_poly.entity_id
_entity_poly.type
_entity_poly.pdbx_seq_one_letter_code
_entity_poly.pdbx_strand_id
1 'polypeptide(L)'
;MDDYACDICEENEICEEAKFYCEKCSKCYCTSCVEHHYQMHKAHKTLRIERLRNWPFGKGIENESEQSQEHKDQKLTQLCEEHDQLLPTACNVFSHQECSKVKLMADNVTDLQPSPDVDTLHEQLIQKETELENNLPSQDKSYKVTGELFNPINVAKKKTRVRHDTEYSVKIDTDSDTCWISGICATTTGELLITDMWNNKLKLLDDNYKVVTHLDFSDKPWSICRVDSSQVAVTVYDNQIHFISVTNGELVEDITFQLEHSCRGIAHHQGNLYITSGTTLYQYTVNGSLVNKLYHNNVTSCGVSPDGERIYVTSGARDQLITLSRDGAVISKMTDPVLQWNDILPGMHVTNLGQVLVCGGDSNTILQVNRDGTKRRAILATEKSGVVRPTCVYYSKHTNSIIIGMFDNENILVIVLE
;
A
#
# COMPACT_ATOMS: atom_id res chain seq x y z
N MET A 1 -11.43 -13.45 -37.34
CA MET A 1 -10.05 -12.99 -37.63
C MET A 1 -10.20 -11.49 -37.52
N ASP A 2 -10.15 -11.01 -36.28
CA ASP A 2 -10.76 -9.72 -35.95
C ASP A 2 -9.64 -8.72 -35.73
N ASP A 3 -9.31 -8.03 -36.82
CA ASP A 3 -8.29 -6.99 -36.85
C ASP A 3 -8.86 -5.74 -36.18
N TYR A 4 -8.17 -5.24 -35.16
CA TYR A 4 -8.59 -4.05 -34.43
C TYR A 4 -8.43 -2.84 -35.36
N ALA A 5 -9.46 -2.02 -35.59
CA ALA A 5 -9.35 -0.79 -36.38
C ALA A 5 -8.82 0.39 -35.53
N CYS A 6 -8.14 1.33 -36.18
CA CYS A 6 -7.71 2.59 -35.56
C CYS A 6 -8.88 3.58 -35.49
N ASP A 7 -9.30 3.95 -34.28
CA ASP A 7 -10.48 4.80 -34.06
C ASP A 7 -10.36 6.16 -34.76
N ILE A 8 -9.16 6.75 -34.78
CA ILE A 8 -8.92 8.05 -35.43
C ILE A 8 -8.96 7.93 -36.95
N CYS A 9 -8.48 6.82 -37.51
CA CYS A 9 -8.58 6.60 -38.96
C CYS A 9 -10.03 6.34 -39.35
N GLU A 10 -10.76 5.57 -38.55
CA GLU A 10 -12.17 5.26 -38.76
C GLU A 10 -13.05 6.52 -38.74
N GLU A 11 -12.81 7.43 -37.79
CA GLU A 11 -13.46 8.76 -37.74
C GLU A 11 -13.22 9.60 -39.02
N ASN A 12 -12.15 9.32 -39.78
CA ASN A 12 -11.80 9.98 -41.04
C ASN A 12 -12.10 9.12 -42.28
N GLU A 13 -12.92 8.07 -42.14
CA GLU A 13 -13.28 7.13 -43.21
C GLU A 13 -12.06 6.40 -43.84
N ILE A 14 -10.97 6.24 -43.07
CA ILE A 14 -9.77 5.51 -43.45
C ILE A 14 -9.71 4.22 -42.65
N CYS A 15 -9.60 3.06 -43.32
CA CYS A 15 -9.50 1.77 -42.65
C CYS A 15 -8.02 1.36 -42.49
N GLU A 16 -7.47 1.58 -41.30
CA GLU A 16 -6.10 1.19 -40.93
C GLU A 16 -6.12 0.32 -39.67
N GLU A 17 -5.29 -0.73 -39.67
CA GLU A 17 -5.17 -1.64 -38.53
C GLU A 17 -4.52 -0.94 -37.33
N ALA A 18 -5.18 -1.00 -36.18
CA ALA A 18 -4.64 -0.55 -34.92
C ALA A 18 -3.58 -1.53 -34.41
N LYS A 19 -2.47 -0.95 -33.96
CA LYS A 19 -1.35 -1.68 -33.34
C LYS A 19 -1.16 -1.31 -31.88
N PHE A 20 -1.80 -0.24 -31.42
CA PHE A 20 -1.64 0.32 -30.10
C PHE A 20 -2.98 0.64 -29.44
N TYR A 21 -3.04 0.56 -28.11
CA TYR A 21 -4.20 0.92 -27.29
C TYR A 21 -3.76 1.83 -26.15
N CYS A 22 -4.47 2.93 -25.93
CA CYS A 22 -4.25 3.80 -24.77
C CYS A 22 -5.30 3.54 -23.69
N GLU A 23 -4.89 3.07 -22.52
CA GLU A 23 -5.81 2.81 -21.40
C GLU A 23 -6.53 4.08 -20.91
N LYS A 24 -5.82 5.22 -20.87
CA LYS A 24 -6.39 6.49 -20.39
C LYS A 24 -7.44 7.07 -21.33
N CYS A 25 -7.26 6.89 -22.64
CA CYS A 25 -8.20 7.38 -23.64
C CYS A 25 -9.23 6.31 -24.04
N SER A 26 -9.01 5.05 -23.66
CA SER A 26 -9.78 3.90 -24.13
C SER A 26 -9.91 3.84 -25.65
N LYS A 27 -8.85 4.22 -26.37
CA LYS A 27 -8.81 4.29 -27.84
C LYS A 27 -7.69 3.45 -28.47
N CYS A 28 -7.95 2.91 -29.66
CA CYS A 28 -7.07 2.14 -30.51
C CYS A 28 -6.42 3.03 -31.58
N TYR A 29 -5.13 2.83 -31.85
CA TYR A 29 -4.33 3.64 -32.76
C TYR A 29 -3.47 2.78 -33.70
N CYS A 30 -3.38 3.18 -34.97
CA CYS A 30 -2.35 2.71 -35.90
C CYS A 30 -1.00 3.40 -35.60
N THR A 31 0.05 3.02 -36.32
CA THR A 31 1.41 3.55 -36.08
C THR A 31 1.52 5.06 -36.28
N SER A 32 0.81 5.65 -37.25
CA SER A 32 0.88 7.11 -37.47
C SER A 32 0.07 7.90 -36.44
N CYS A 33 -1.13 7.43 -36.08
CA CYS A 33 -1.98 8.10 -35.10
C CYS A 33 -1.39 8.05 -33.68
N VAL A 34 -0.67 6.99 -33.30
CA VAL A 34 -0.07 6.91 -31.97
C VAL A 34 1.08 7.91 -31.79
N GLU A 35 1.82 8.24 -32.85
CA GLU A 35 2.87 9.27 -32.79
C GLU A 35 2.29 10.66 -32.52
N HIS A 36 1.18 10.99 -33.19
CA HIS A 36 0.45 12.24 -32.94
C HIS A 36 -0.14 12.25 -31.51
N HIS A 37 -0.67 11.11 -31.06
CA HIS A 37 -1.15 10.95 -29.69
C HIS A 37 -0.05 11.24 -28.66
N TYR A 38 1.18 10.76 -28.86
CA TYR A 38 2.30 11.03 -27.95
C TYR A 38 2.74 12.49 -27.93
N GLN A 39 2.60 13.21 -29.04
CA GLN A 39 2.90 14.64 -29.09
C GLN A 39 1.91 15.46 -28.25
N MET A 40 0.62 15.08 -28.29
CA MET A 40 -0.45 15.77 -27.56
C MET A 40 -0.55 15.33 -26.09
N HIS A 41 -0.30 14.05 -25.81
CA HIS A 41 -0.51 13.44 -24.51
C HIS A 41 0.75 12.70 -24.01
N LYS A 42 1.82 13.46 -23.74
CA LYS A 42 3.13 12.93 -23.31
C LYS A 42 3.08 12.03 -22.06
N ALA A 43 2.06 12.17 -21.22
CA ALA A 43 1.87 11.40 -19.99
C ALA A 43 1.00 10.12 -20.17
N HIS A 44 0.55 9.85 -21.38
CA HIS A 44 -0.23 8.66 -21.69
C HIS A 44 0.71 7.53 -22.12
N LYS A 45 0.45 6.33 -21.60
CA LYS A 45 1.14 5.11 -22.01
C LYS A 45 0.22 4.36 -22.97
N THR A 46 0.79 3.85 -24.07
CA THR A 46 0.05 2.95 -24.96
C THR A 46 0.67 1.55 -24.92
N LEU A 47 -0.19 0.55 -25.10
CA LEU A 47 0.16 -0.87 -25.11
C LEU A 47 0.04 -1.39 -26.54
N ARG A 48 0.93 -2.29 -26.95
CA ARG A 48 0.78 -2.96 -28.25
C ARG A 48 -0.37 -3.96 -28.18
N ILE A 49 -1.26 -3.93 -29.17
CA ILE A 49 -2.45 -4.80 -29.25
C ILE A 49 -2.05 -6.28 -29.33
N GLU A 50 -0.93 -6.61 -29.96
CA GLU A 50 -0.37 -7.98 -29.96
C GLU A 50 -0.15 -8.53 -28.54
N ARG A 51 0.16 -7.66 -27.56
CA ARG A 51 0.33 -8.05 -26.15
C ARG A 51 -1.00 -8.13 -25.39
N LEU A 52 -2.08 -7.61 -25.97
CA LEU A 52 -3.43 -7.67 -25.42
C LEU A 52 -4.21 -8.91 -25.90
N ARG A 53 -3.72 -9.62 -26.94
CA ARG A 53 -4.36 -10.84 -27.46
C ARG A 53 -4.47 -11.99 -26.44
N ASN A 54 -3.70 -11.94 -25.35
CA ASN A 54 -3.74 -12.92 -24.25
C ASN A 54 -4.42 -12.38 -22.98
N TRP A 55 -5.14 -11.25 -23.06
CA TRP A 55 -5.87 -10.70 -21.93
C TRP A 55 -7.26 -11.37 -21.85
N PRO A 56 -7.71 -11.88 -20.68
CA PRO A 56 -8.92 -12.72 -20.56
C PRO A 56 -10.25 -11.98 -20.78
N PHE A 57 -10.21 -10.76 -21.29
CA PHE A 57 -11.39 -9.98 -21.66
C PHE A 57 -11.19 -9.48 -23.09
N GLY A 58 -11.54 -10.33 -24.06
CA GLY A 58 -11.69 -9.95 -25.45
C GLY A 58 -12.81 -8.91 -25.61
N LYS A 59 -12.64 -7.99 -26.57
CA LYS A 59 -13.49 -6.81 -26.81
C LYS A 59 -14.99 -7.13 -26.84
N GLY A 60 -15.72 -6.42 -25.97
CA GLY A 60 -16.92 -5.65 -26.31
C GLY A 60 -18.20 -6.41 -26.66
N ILE A 61 -19.14 -6.43 -25.72
CA ILE A 61 -20.55 -6.36 -26.08
C ILE A 61 -21.06 -4.98 -25.62
N GLU A 62 -20.79 -3.97 -26.45
CA GLU A 62 -21.88 -3.09 -26.87
C GLU A 62 -22.72 -3.90 -27.87
N ASN A 63 -23.68 -4.66 -27.35
CA ASN A 63 -24.92 -4.93 -28.06
C ASN A 63 -26.03 -4.57 -27.08
N GLU A 64 -26.74 -3.51 -27.41
CA GLU A 64 -28.14 -3.38 -27.09
C GLU A 64 -28.88 -4.59 -27.69
N SER A 65 -28.92 -5.69 -26.96
CA SER A 65 -29.88 -6.77 -27.19
C SER A 65 -30.16 -7.47 -25.87
N GLU A 66 -31.27 -7.09 -25.26
CA GLU A 66 -31.99 -7.81 -24.19
C GLU A 66 -31.20 -8.14 -22.92
N GLN A 67 -30.60 -7.13 -22.28
CA GLN A 67 -30.49 -7.19 -20.81
C GLN A 67 -31.89 -7.10 -20.22
N SER A 68 -32.34 -8.17 -19.55
CA SER A 68 -33.50 -8.13 -18.66
C SER A 68 -33.32 -6.97 -17.69
N GLN A 69 -34.22 -5.99 -17.75
CA GLN A 69 -34.15 -4.70 -17.04
C GLN A 69 -34.13 -4.79 -15.50
N GLU A 70 -34.01 -5.99 -14.90
CA GLU A 70 -34.35 -6.17 -13.49
C GLU A 70 -33.19 -5.96 -12.50
N HIS A 71 -31.90 -6.03 -12.87
CA HIS A 71 -30.82 -6.09 -11.85
C HIS A 71 -29.51 -5.33 -12.18
N LYS A 72 -29.57 -4.08 -12.63
CA LYS A 72 -28.37 -3.29 -13.02
C LYS A 72 -27.34 -3.01 -11.90
N ASP A 73 -27.72 -3.15 -10.63
CA ASP A 73 -26.86 -2.75 -9.49
C ASP A 73 -26.48 -3.92 -8.55
N GLN A 74 -26.63 -5.17 -8.98
CA GLN A 74 -26.35 -6.32 -8.11
C GLN A 74 -24.95 -6.91 -8.34
N LYS A 75 -24.27 -7.29 -7.25
CA LYS A 75 -22.97 -7.97 -7.30
C LYS A 75 -23.11 -9.33 -8.00
N LEU A 76 -22.26 -9.56 -9.01
CA LEU A 76 -22.12 -10.86 -9.67
C LEU A 76 -21.34 -11.80 -8.75
N THR A 77 -21.93 -12.94 -8.39
CA THR A 77 -21.40 -13.85 -7.36
C THR A 77 -21.33 -15.30 -7.84
N GLN A 78 -21.90 -15.60 -9.00
CA GLN A 78 -22.04 -16.95 -9.54
C GLN A 78 -21.61 -17.02 -11.00
N LEU A 79 -21.10 -18.17 -11.42
CA LEU A 79 -20.79 -18.51 -12.81
C LEU A 79 -21.67 -19.68 -13.24
N CYS A 80 -22.42 -19.51 -14.34
CA CYS A 80 -23.10 -20.62 -15.00
C CYS A 80 -22.15 -21.22 -16.05
N GLU A 81 -21.66 -22.43 -15.82
CA GLU A 81 -20.71 -23.08 -16.74
C GLU A 81 -21.35 -23.52 -18.07
N GLU A 82 -22.68 -23.70 -18.09
CA GLU A 82 -23.40 -24.11 -19.30
C GLU A 82 -23.56 -22.96 -20.30
N HIS A 83 -23.60 -21.72 -19.80
CA HIS A 83 -23.78 -20.51 -20.61
C HIS A 83 -22.55 -19.60 -20.64
N ASP A 84 -21.50 -19.96 -19.88
CA ASP A 84 -20.28 -19.18 -19.68
C ASP A 84 -20.57 -17.71 -19.29
N GLN A 85 -21.50 -17.52 -18.34
CA GLN A 85 -22.00 -16.21 -17.93
C GLN A 85 -21.94 -16.00 -16.42
N LEU A 86 -21.59 -14.77 -16.04
CA LEU A 86 -21.59 -14.30 -14.65
C LEU A 86 -22.95 -13.76 -14.26
N LEU A 87 -23.45 -14.22 -13.11
CA LEU A 87 -24.81 -13.98 -12.68
C LEU A 87 -24.86 -13.46 -11.23
N PRO A 88 -25.80 -12.55 -10.90
CA PRO A 88 -26.19 -12.29 -9.52
C PRO A 88 -26.87 -13.52 -8.91
N THR A 89 -26.77 -13.68 -7.58
CA THR A 89 -27.44 -14.77 -6.84
C THR A 89 -28.95 -14.85 -7.11
N ALA A 90 -29.60 -13.72 -7.41
CA ALA A 90 -31.03 -13.66 -7.70
C ALA A 90 -31.43 -14.37 -9.01
N CYS A 91 -30.55 -14.40 -10.01
CA CYS A 91 -30.85 -15.00 -11.33
C CYS A 91 -30.96 -16.53 -11.29
N ASN A 92 -30.37 -17.18 -10.26
CA ASN A 92 -30.50 -18.62 -10.04
C ASN A 92 -31.96 -19.03 -9.74
N VAL A 93 -32.77 -18.12 -9.21
CA VAL A 93 -34.16 -18.40 -8.81
C VAL A 93 -35.15 -18.25 -9.96
N PHE A 94 -34.86 -17.39 -10.95
CA PHE A 94 -35.84 -17.00 -11.96
C PHE A 94 -35.51 -17.48 -13.38
N SER A 95 -34.23 -17.55 -13.78
CA SER A 95 -33.86 -17.81 -15.19
C SER A 95 -32.89 -18.97 -15.39
N HIS A 96 -32.21 -19.41 -14.32
CA HIS A 96 -31.22 -20.49 -14.36
C HIS A 96 -31.58 -21.71 -13.51
N GLN A 97 -32.86 -21.85 -13.13
CA GLN A 97 -33.34 -22.96 -12.29
C GLN A 97 -33.12 -24.35 -12.91
N GLU A 98 -33.07 -24.44 -14.24
CA GLU A 98 -32.81 -25.68 -14.99
C GLU A 98 -31.33 -25.92 -15.29
N CYS A 99 -30.44 -24.96 -15.01
CA CYS A 99 -29.01 -25.11 -15.23
C CYS A 99 -28.39 -25.97 -14.12
N SER A 100 -27.73 -27.05 -14.48
CA SER A 100 -27.21 -28.02 -13.49
C SER A 100 -25.83 -27.66 -12.93
N LYS A 101 -25.16 -26.66 -13.53
CA LYS A 101 -23.79 -26.24 -13.19
C LYS A 101 -23.67 -24.74 -12.95
N VAL A 102 -24.29 -24.25 -11.88
CA VAL A 102 -24.08 -22.89 -11.36
C VAL A 102 -23.17 -22.99 -10.14
N LYS A 103 -21.99 -22.37 -10.21
CA LYS A 103 -20.98 -22.39 -9.13
C LYS A 103 -20.81 -21.02 -8.51
N LEU A 104 -20.53 -20.99 -7.20
CA LEU A 104 -20.14 -19.76 -6.50
C LEU A 104 -18.68 -19.44 -6.79
N MET A 105 -18.38 -18.17 -7.05
CA MET A 105 -17.02 -17.75 -7.43
C MET A 105 -15.98 -17.94 -6.32
N ALA A 106 -16.42 -18.13 -5.06
CA ALA A 106 -15.55 -18.40 -3.92
C ALA A 106 -14.84 -19.76 -3.99
N ASP A 107 -15.34 -20.71 -4.79
CA ASP A 107 -14.88 -22.11 -4.81
C ASP A 107 -13.71 -22.37 -5.79
N ASN A 108 -13.30 -21.40 -6.61
CA ASN A 108 -12.41 -21.62 -7.77
C ASN A 108 -10.92 -21.24 -7.56
N VAL A 109 -10.46 -20.94 -6.34
CA VAL A 109 -9.06 -20.52 -6.11
C VAL A 109 -8.10 -21.71 -5.91
N THR A 110 -8.60 -22.93 -5.70
CA THR A 110 -7.75 -24.08 -5.30
C THR A 110 -7.19 -24.95 -6.42
N ASP A 111 -7.63 -24.79 -7.67
CA ASP A 111 -7.37 -25.78 -8.73
C ASP A 111 -6.39 -25.34 -9.83
N LEU A 112 -5.71 -24.20 -9.69
CA LEU A 112 -4.66 -23.80 -10.64
C LEU A 112 -3.28 -24.26 -10.17
N GLN A 113 -2.72 -25.30 -10.81
CA GLN A 113 -1.32 -25.68 -10.59
C GLN A 113 -0.36 -24.74 -11.34
N PRO A 114 0.77 -24.33 -10.74
CA PRO A 114 1.77 -23.47 -11.38
C PRO A 114 2.48 -24.20 -12.55
N SER A 115 2.78 -23.44 -13.61
CA SER A 115 3.44 -23.95 -14.81
C SER A 115 4.97 -24.13 -14.60
N PRO A 116 5.57 -25.27 -15.03
CA PRO A 116 7.01 -25.56 -14.85
C PRO A 116 7.96 -24.53 -15.48
N ASP A 117 7.49 -23.79 -16.49
CA ASP A 117 8.30 -22.78 -17.18
C ASP A 117 8.57 -21.55 -16.31
N VAL A 118 7.69 -21.26 -15.34
CA VAL A 118 7.81 -20.09 -14.44
C VAL A 118 8.86 -20.35 -13.36
N ASP A 119 8.91 -21.55 -12.81
CA ASP A 119 9.89 -21.93 -11.80
C ASP A 119 11.31 -21.96 -12.38
N THR A 120 11.44 -22.45 -13.63
CA THR A 120 12.71 -22.46 -14.35
C THR A 120 13.22 -21.04 -14.63
N LEU A 121 12.34 -20.10 -14.97
CA LEU A 121 12.68 -18.69 -15.15
C LEU A 121 13.05 -18.01 -13.83
N HIS A 122 12.43 -18.41 -12.72
CA HIS A 122 12.73 -17.88 -11.39
C HIS A 122 14.14 -18.29 -10.92
N GLU A 123 14.51 -19.55 -11.10
CA GLU A 123 15.84 -20.04 -10.75
C GLU A 123 16.96 -19.37 -11.57
N GLN A 124 16.73 -19.14 -12.87
CA GLN A 124 17.68 -18.45 -13.74
C GLN A 124 17.90 -16.98 -13.36
N LEU A 125 16.89 -16.31 -12.80
CA LEU A 125 17.01 -14.93 -12.31
C LEU A 125 17.83 -14.85 -11.02
N ILE A 126 17.61 -15.77 -10.08
CA ILE A 126 18.36 -15.85 -8.82
C ILE A 126 19.85 -16.10 -9.07
N GLN A 127 20.17 -16.96 -10.04
CA GLN A 127 21.56 -17.29 -10.37
C GLN A 127 22.32 -16.08 -10.94
N LYS A 128 21.68 -15.30 -11.82
CA LYS A 128 22.27 -14.07 -12.37
C LYS A 128 22.49 -12.98 -11.32
N GLU A 129 21.60 -12.87 -10.35
CA GLU A 129 21.71 -11.87 -9.27
C GLU A 129 22.93 -12.16 -8.39
N THR A 130 23.15 -13.43 -8.07
CA THR A 130 24.30 -13.91 -7.28
C THR A 130 25.65 -13.65 -7.98
N GLU A 131 25.72 -13.77 -9.30
CA GLU A 131 26.93 -13.48 -10.09
C GLU A 131 27.29 -11.98 -10.12
N LEU A 132 26.28 -11.10 -10.05
CA LEU A 132 26.46 -9.65 -10.03
C LEU A 132 27.00 -9.14 -8.68
N GLU A 133 26.58 -9.75 -7.57
CA GLU A 133 27.01 -9.36 -6.22
C GLU A 133 28.47 -9.73 -5.92
N ASN A 134 28.95 -10.86 -6.47
CA ASN A 134 30.32 -11.34 -6.26
C ASN A 134 31.40 -10.50 -6.97
N ASN A 135 31.01 -9.54 -7.82
CA ASN A 135 31.93 -8.72 -8.63
C ASN A 135 32.17 -7.29 -8.10
N LEU A 136 31.72 -6.94 -6.90
CA LEU A 136 31.87 -5.59 -6.33
C LEU A 136 32.97 -5.51 -5.24
N PRO A 137 33.94 -4.58 -5.35
CA PRO A 137 35.02 -4.48 -4.39
C PRO A 137 34.60 -3.76 -3.09
N SER A 138 35.03 -4.32 -1.96
CA SER A 138 34.75 -3.85 -0.59
C SER A 138 35.65 -2.68 -0.15
N GLN A 139 35.07 -1.60 0.38
CA GLN A 139 35.80 -0.60 1.18
C GLN A 139 35.00 -0.03 2.36
N ASP A 140 35.76 0.30 3.42
CA ASP A 140 35.36 0.57 4.80
C ASP A 140 35.42 2.08 5.16
N LYS A 141 34.50 2.47 6.06
CA LYS A 141 34.26 3.66 6.93
C LYS A 141 34.92 5.06 6.71
N SER A 142 34.06 6.07 6.51
CA SER A 142 33.92 7.28 7.36
C SER A 142 32.57 7.99 7.07
N TYR A 143 31.80 8.36 8.10
CA TYR A 143 30.36 8.64 7.97
C TYR A 143 30.02 10.10 7.63
N LYS A 144 29.43 10.30 6.44
CA LYS A 144 28.65 11.48 6.05
C LYS A 144 27.18 11.08 5.93
N VAL A 145 26.26 11.98 6.26
CA VAL A 145 24.83 11.83 5.95
C VAL A 145 24.70 11.81 4.42
N THR A 146 24.58 10.61 3.86
CA THR A 146 24.28 10.38 2.44
C THR A 146 23.41 9.13 2.36
N GLY A 147 22.11 9.32 2.13
CA GLY A 147 21.19 8.23 1.84
C GLY A 147 20.82 8.23 0.36
N GLU A 148 20.95 7.09 -0.32
CA GLU A 148 20.42 6.88 -1.66
C GLU A 148 18.98 6.35 -1.53
N LEU A 149 17.99 7.21 -1.77
CA LEU A 149 16.61 6.79 -1.95
C LEU A 149 16.32 6.68 -3.45
N PHE A 150 15.50 5.69 -3.82
CA PHE A 150 15.00 5.46 -5.19
C PHE A 150 16.08 5.12 -6.23
N ASN A 151 16.29 3.83 -6.47
CA ASN A 151 16.88 3.40 -7.74
C ASN A 151 16.24 2.08 -8.20
N PRO A 152 15.25 2.10 -9.10
CA PRO A 152 14.87 0.92 -9.85
C PRO A 152 15.85 0.81 -11.02
N ILE A 153 16.83 -0.09 -10.89
CA ILE A 153 17.60 -0.68 -12.00
C ILE A 153 18.43 0.32 -12.85
N ASN A 154 19.75 0.29 -12.68
CA ASN A 154 20.77 0.78 -13.63
C ASN A 154 20.58 2.18 -14.25
N VAL A 155 20.27 3.19 -13.43
CA VAL A 155 20.48 4.60 -13.80
C VAL A 155 21.39 5.26 -12.78
N ALA A 156 22.31 6.09 -13.29
CA ALA A 156 23.45 6.68 -12.59
C ALA A 156 23.15 7.11 -11.15
N LYS A 157 24.10 6.81 -10.25
CA LYS A 157 24.14 7.17 -8.82
C LYS A 157 23.85 8.66 -8.60
N LYS A 158 22.58 9.03 -8.47
CA LYS A 158 22.17 10.38 -8.08
C LYS A 158 21.91 10.36 -6.58
N LYS A 159 22.72 11.11 -5.83
CA LYS A 159 22.56 11.25 -4.39
C LYS A 159 21.28 12.03 -4.13
N THR A 160 20.30 11.42 -3.49
CA THR A 160 19.14 12.13 -2.94
C THR A 160 19.64 13.14 -1.93
N ARG A 161 19.22 14.39 -2.07
CA ARG A 161 19.53 15.45 -1.10
C ARG A 161 18.23 15.87 -0.41
N VAL A 162 18.33 16.20 0.87
CA VAL A 162 17.23 16.89 1.57
C VAL A 162 17.20 18.31 1.00
N ARG A 163 16.07 18.69 0.42
CA ARG A 163 15.86 20.05 -0.08
C ARG A 163 15.61 21.02 1.06
N HIS A 164 14.67 20.62 1.90
CA HIS A 164 14.13 21.42 2.99
C HIS A 164 13.41 20.51 3.99
N ASP A 165 13.62 20.81 5.26
CA ASP A 165 12.88 20.32 6.41
C ASP A 165 12.01 21.45 6.98
N THR A 166 10.74 21.16 7.24
CA THR A 166 9.79 22.13 7.80
C THR A 166 8.92 21.45 8.84
N GLU A 167 8.73 22.12 9.96
CA GLU A 167 7.81 21.71 11.01
C GLU A 167 6.45 22.37 10.79
N TYR A 168 5.39 21.58 10.95
CA TYR A 168 4.01 22.03 10.83
C TYR A 168 3.26 21.66 12.11
N SER A 169 2.71 22.66 12.78
CA SER A 169 1.89 22.43 13.97
C SER A 169 0.57 21.76 13.58
N VAL A 170 0.25 20.70 14.31
CA VAL A 170 -0.98 19.92 14.17
C VAL A 170 -1.83 19.96 15.44
N LYS A 171 -1.49 20.86 16.36
CA LYS A 171 -2.29 21.16 17.55
C LYS A 171 -3.48 22.04 17.16
N ILE A 172 -4.62 21.77 17.78
CA ILE A 172 -5.85 22.55 17.63
C ILE A 172 -6.35 23.03 18.99
N ASP A 173 -7.23 24.04 19.00
CA ASP A 173 -7.71 24.69 20.23
C ASP A 173 -8.47 23.75 21.19
N THR A 174 -9.00 22.64 20.68
CA THR A 174 -9.71 21.63 21.46
C THR A 174 -8.79 20.56 22.07
N ASP A 175 -7.48 20.62 21.81
CA ASP A 175 -6.52 19.69 22.39
C ASP A 175 -6.23 20.06 23.85
N SER A 176 -6.30 19.09 24.75
CA SER A 176 -5.99 19.26 26.17
C SER A 176 -4.51 19.06 26.48
N ASP A 177 -3.82 18.27 25.65
CA ASP A 177 -2.47 17.78 25.89
C ASP A 177 -1.54 18.14 24.73
N THR A 178 -0.22 18.02 24.94
CA THR A 178 0.73 18.04 23.83
C THR A 178 0.39 16.91 22.85
N CYS A 179 0.53 17.16 21.55
CA CYS A 179 0.26 16.12 20.57
C CYS A 179 1.27 14.96 20.71
N TRP A 180 0.78 13.73 20.53
CA TRP A 180 1.62 12.57 20.26
C TRP A 180 1.14 11.92 18.98
N ILE A 181 1.88 12.12 17.90
CA ILE A 181 1.49 11.61 16.59
C ILE A 181 1.88 10.15 16.45
N SER A 182 0.94 9.22 16.69
CA SER A 182 1.22 7.78 16.81
C SER A 182 1.15 7.03 15.47
N GLY A 183 0.48 7.59 14.48
CA GLY A 183 0.30 7.00 13.16
C GLY A 183 0.01 8.05 12.10
N ILE A 184 0.45 7.78 10.88
CA ILE A 184 0.23 8.63 9.70
C ILE A 184 -0.18 7.73 8.53
N CYS A 185 -1.21 8.13 7.80
CA CYS A 185 -1.61 7.50 6.55
C CYS A 185 -2.16 8.55 5.57
N ALA A 186 -2.33 8.17 4.31
CA ALA A 186 -3.06 9.00 3.36
C ALA A 186 -4.04 8.16 2.56
N THR A 187 -5.13 8.76 2.12
CA THR A 187 -6.09 8.19 1.17
C THR A 187 -5.45 7.98 -0.21
N THR A 188 -6.18 7.45 -1.18
CA THR A 188 -5.66 7.35 -2.57
C THR A 188 -5.60 8.70 -3.29
N THR A 189 -6.44 9.64 -2.87
CA THR A 189 -6.53 11.02 -3.33
C THR A 189 -5.47 11.93 -2.70
N GLY A 190 -4.78 11.44 -1.66
CA GLY A 190 -3.64 12.12 -1.04
C GLY A 190 -3.99 12.91 0.22
N GLU A 191 -5.24 12.85 0.70
CA GLU A 191 -5.61 13.45 1.98
C GLU A 191 -4.86 12.76 3.10
N LEU A 192 -4.16 13.54 3.91
CA LEU A 192 -3.26 13.05 4.93
C LEU A 192 -3.97 12.99 6.28
N LEU A 193 -3.89 11.85 6.95
CA LEU A 193 -4.50 11.61 8.25
C LEU A 193 -3.43 11.26 9.28
N ILE A 194 -3.61 11.78 10.49
CA ILE A 194 -2.73 11.50 11.62
C ILE A 194 -3.54 11.12 12.85
N THR A 195 -3.03 10.18 13.64
CA THR A 195 -3.59 9.87 14.97
C THR A 195 -2.82 10.63 16.04
N ASP A 196 -3.54 11.41 16.84
CA ASP A 196 -3.02 12.09 18.02
C ASP A 196 -3.43 11.32 19.27
N MET A 197 -2.47 10.57 19.81
CA MET A 197 -2.70 9.58 20.85
C MET A 197 -3.14 10.22 22.16
N TRP A 198 -2.52 11.32 22.60
CA TRP A 198 -2.84 11.93 23.89
C TRP A 198 -4.11 12.76 23.88
N ASN A 199 -4.49 13.29 22.72
CA ASN A 199 -5.74 14.02 22.56
C ASN A 199 -6.91 13.14 22.10
N ASN A 200 -6.72 11.81 22.00
CA ASN A 200 -7.74 10.84 21.53
C ASN A 200 -8.37 11.22 20.19
N LYS A 201 -7.58 11.72 19.23
CA LYS A 201 -8.11 12.27 17.97
C LYS A 201 -7.52 11.61 16.73
N LEU A 202 -8.35 11.45 15.70
CA LEU A 202 -7.92 11.35 14.31
C LEU A 202 -8.03 12.74 13.68
N LYS A 203 -6.97 13.25 13.06
CA LYS A 203 -6.94 14.57 12.43
C LYS A 203 -6.72 14.44 10.93
N LEU A 204 -7.51 15.18 10.15
CA LEU A 204 -7.34 15.33 8.70
C LEU A 204 -6.56 16.60 8.41
N LEU A 205 -5.53 16.50 7.56
CA LEU A 205 -4.68 17.62 7.17
C LEU A 205 -4.93 18.05 5.72
N ASP A 206 -4.83 19.36 5.46
CA ASP A 206 -4.79 19.91 4.09
C ASP A 206 -3.40 19.76 3.43
N ASP A 207 -3.29 20.22 2.19
CA ASP A 207 -2.04 20.23 1.41
C ASP A 207 -0.93 21.11 2.04
N ASN A 208 -1.28 21.98 2.99
CA ASN A 208 -0.36 22.81 3.75
C ASN A 208 -0.10 22.25 5.16
N TYR A 209 -0.50 20.99 5.41
CA TYR A 209 -0.38 20.28 6.68
C TYR A 209 -1.11 20.95 7.85
N LYS A 210 -2.17 21.73 7.58
CA LYS A 210 -3.05 22.28 8.60
C LYS A 210 -4.20 21.34 8.88
N VAL A 211 -4.58 21.22 10.16
CA VAL A 211 -5.75 20.44 10.56
C VAL A 211 -7.02 21.09 10.03
N VAL A 212 -7.75 20.36 9.19
CA VAL A 212 -9.02 20.79 8.58
C VAL A 212 -10.21 20.33 9.42
N THR A 213 -10.18 19.07 9.85
CA THR A 213 -11.20 18.48 10.71
C THR A 213 -10.58 17.40 11.59
N HIS A 214 -11.34 16.93 12.58
CA HIS A 214 -10.94 15.84 13.44
C HIS A 214 -12.14 14.98 13.85
N LEU A 215 -11.84 13.76 14.31
CA LEU A 215 -12.78 12.83 14.90
C LEU A 215 -12.25 12.42 16.27
N ASP A 216 -13.12 12.45 17.28
CA ASP A 216 -12.81 12.09 18.65
C ASP A 216 -13.07 10.60 18.90
N PHE A 217 -12.13 9.95 19.57
CA PHE A 217 -12.27 8.58 20.07
C PHE A 217 -12.53 8.58 21.57
N SER A 218 -13.13 7.50 22.07
CA SER A 218 -13.32 7.28 23.51
C SER A 218 -12.03 6.96 24.26
N ASP A 219 -11.00 6.47 23.56
CA ASP A 219 -9.66 6.21 24.11
C ASP A 219 -8.58 6.49 23.04
N LYS A 220 -7.32 6.22 23.36
CA LYS A 220 -6.15 6.67 22.60
C LYS A 220 -6.00 5.91 21.28
N PRO A 221 -5.87 6.58 20.13
CA PRO A 221 -5.52 5.92 18.88
C PRO A 221 -4.02 5.61 18.80
N TRP A 222 -3.67 4.40 18.38
CA TRP A 222 -2.29 3.91 18.28
C TRP A 222 -1.69 3.98 16.88
N SER A 223 -2.45 3.58 15.86
CA SER A 223 -1.94 3.35 14.52
C SER A 223 -3.08 3.41 13.52
N ILE A 224 -2.73 3.67 12.27
CA ILE A 224 -3.67 3.87 11.18
C ILE A 224 -3.11 3.25 9.90
N CYS A 225 -3.97 2.64 9.11
CA CYS A 225 -3.63 2.21 7.76
C CYS A 225 -4.80 2.45 6.79
N ARG A 226 -4.47 2.59 5.50
CA ARG A 226 -5.45 2.71 4.43
C ARG A 226 -6.05 1.35 4.08
N VAL A 227 -7.37 1.26 4.08
CA VAL A 227 -8.11 0.06 3.67
C VAL A 227 -8.43 0.11 2.18
N ASP A 228 -8.98 1.22 1.69
CA ASP A 228 -9.31 1.39 0.28
C ASP A 228 -9.06 2.82 -0.23
N SER A 229 -9.81 3.28 -1.25
CA SER A 229 -9.64 4.62 -1.80
C SER A 229 -9.92 5.75 -0.82
N SER A 230 -10.93 5.56 0.04
CA SER A 230 -11.52 6.59 0.91
C SER A 230 -11.69 6.13 2.36
N GLN A 231 -11.35 4.89 2.70
CA GLN A 231 -11.50 4.35 4.04
C GLN A 231 -10.14 4.04 4.68
N VAL A 232 -10.02 4.34 5.97
CA VAL A 232 -8.88 4.00 6.82
C VAL A 232 -9.35 3.15 8.01
N ALA A 233 -8.46 2.33 8.54
CA ALA A 233 -8.66 1.60 9.78
C ALA A 233 -7.70 2.12 10.84
N VAL A 234 -8.23 2.36 12.05
CA VAL A 234 -7.50 2.91 13.19
C VAL A 234 -7.59 1.91 14.35
N THR A 235 -6.44 1.56 14.92
CA THR A 235 -6.41 0.82 16.20
C THR A 235 -6.55 1.81 17.35
N VAL A 236 -7.50 1.56 18.23
CA VAL A 236 -7.75 2.38 19.42
C VAL A 236 -7.51 1.51 20.67
N TYR A 237 -7.10 2.13 21.78
CA TYR A 237 -7.10 1.46 23.09
C TYR A 237 -8.47 0.84 23.40
N ASP A 238 -8.50 -0.09 24.35
CA ASP A 238 -9.64 -0.98 24.59
C ASP A 238 -9.88 -2.01 23.49
N ASN A 239 -8.83 -2.36 22.74
CA ASN A 239 -8.83 -3.46 21.77
C ASN A 239 -9.80 -3.24 20.59
N GLN A 240 -9.98 -1.98 20.17
CA GLN A 240 -10.95 -1.62 19.12
C GLN A 240 -10.26 -1.29 17.79
N ILE A 241 -10.93 -1.65 16.69
CA ILE A 241 -10.58 -1.21 15.33
C ILE A 241 -11.73 -0.39 14.80
N HIS A 242 -11.47 0.88 14.48
CA HIS A 242 -12.43 1.80 13.91
C HIS A 242 -12.16 1.97 12.42
N PHE A 243 -13.18 1.79 11.60
CA PHE A 243 -13.14 2.10 10.17
C PHE A 243 -13.73 3.49 9.97
N ILE A 244 -12.95 4.37 9.37
CA ILE A 244 -13.31 5.77 9.16
C ILE A 244 -13.33 6.04 7.66
N SER A 245 -14.48 6.47 7.16
CA SER A 245 -14.63 7.03 5.82
C SER A 245 -14.17 8.48 5.79
N VAL A 246 -13.42 8.81 4.73
CA VAL A 246 -12.95 10.15 4.40
C VAL A 246 -13.70 10.59 3.15
N THR A 247 -14.69 11.46 3.32
CA THR A 247 -15.57 11.89 2.23
C THR A 247 -15.73 13.39 2.25
N ASN A 248 -15.36 14.07 1.16
CA ASN A 248 -15.50 15.52 1.01
C ASN A 248 -14.85 16.34 2.14
N GLY A 249 -13.72 15.86 2.68
CA GLY A 249 -13.03 16.53 3.79
C GLY A 249 -13.65 16.30 5.16
N GLU A 250 -14.64 15.40 5.28
CA GLU A 250 -15.23 14.97 6.55
C GLU A 250 -14.74 13.57 6.95
N LEU A 251 -14.72 13.32 8.26
CA LEU A 251 -14.38 12.03 8.86
C LEU A 251 -15.64 11.42 9.46
N VAL A 252 -16.03 10.24 8.97
CA VAL A 252 -17.24 9.53 9.42
C VAL A 252 -16.84 8.15 9.90
N GLU A 253 -17.18 7.81 11.15
CA GLU A 253 -17.01 6.44 11.65
C GLU A 253 -18.07 5.52 11.02
N ASP A 254 -17.62 4.46 10.37
CA ASP A 254 -18.48 3.51 9.67
C ASP A 254 -18.79 2.28 10.54
N ILE A 255 -17.73 1.58 10.96
CA ILE A 255 -17.82 0.27 11.63
C ILE A 255 -16.72 0.18 12.67
N THR A 256 -17.06 -0.37 13.83
CA THR A 256 -16.12 -0.65 14.91
C THR A 256 -16.12 -2.14 15.26
N PHE A 257 -14.92 -2.72 15.39
CA PHE A 257 -14.73 -4.10 15.84
C PHE A 257 -14.07 -4.14 17.20
N GLN A 258 -14.56 -5.04 18.05
CA GLN A 258 -13.95 -5.36 19.33
C GLN A 258 -13.09 -6.62 19.19
N LEU A 259 -11.82 -6.52 19.55
CA LEU A 259 -10.89 -7.64 19.58
C LEU A 259 -10.81 -8.23 21.00
N GLU A 260 -10.51 -9.53 21.08
CA GLU A 260 -10.28 -10.25 22.33
C GLU A 260 -8.85 -10.06 22.89
N HIS A 261 -8.03 -9.24 22.22
CA HIS A 261 -6.65 -8.98 22.56
C HIS A 261 -6.27 -7.53 22.26
N SER A 262 -5.19 -7.05 22.87
CA SER A 262 -4.62 -5.74 22.55
C SER A 262 -4.33 -5.55 21.06
N CYS A 263 -4.53 -4.34 20.57
CA CYS A 263 -4.11 -3.90 19.24
C CYS A 263 -3.22 -2.67 19.35
N ARG A 264 -2.16 -2.65 18.53
CA ARG A 264 -1.14 -1.59 18.52
C ARG A 264 -0.87 -1.13 17.10
N GLY A 265 -0.08 -1.89 16.34
CA GLY A 265 0.19 -1.61 14.93
C GLY A 265 -0.86 -2.25 14.04
N ILE A 266 -1.15 -1.59 12.92
CA ILE A 266 -2.05 -2.10 11.88
C ILE A 266 -1.46 -1.87 10.49
N ALA A 267 -1.61 -2.87 9.62
CA ALA A 267 -1.35 -2.76 8.20
C ALA A 267 -2.47 -3.46 7.42
N HIS A 268 -2.64 -3.09 6.16
CA HIS A 268 -3.65 -3.68 5.29
C HIS A 268 -3.02 -4.13 3.97
N HIS A 269 -3.44 -5.30 3.49
CA HIS A 269 -3.13 -5.80 2.15
C HIS A 269 -4.24 -6.73 1.66
N GLN A 270 -4.77 -6.45 0.46
CA GLN A 270 -5.75 -7.28 -0.26
C GLN A 270 -6.90 -7.82 0.62
N GLY A 271 -7.58 -6.95 1.36
CA GLY A 271 -8.74 -7.31 2.20
C GLY A 271 -8.38 -7.97 3.52
N ASN A 272 -7.09 -8.07 3.85
CA ASN A 272 -6.60 -8.57 5.13
C ASN A 272 -5.98 -7.44 5.95
N LEU A 273 -6.33 -7.40 7.22
CA LEU A 273 -5.69 -6.59 8.24
C LEU A 273 -4.65 -7.42 8.98
N TYR A 274 -3.49 -6.82 9.21
CA TYR A 274 -2.39 -7.38 9.99
C TYR A 274 -2.26 -6.53 11.25
N ILE A 275 -2.46 -7.14 12.41
CA ILE A 275 -2.62 -6.42 13.68
C ILE A 275 -1.63 -6.98 14.70
N THR A 276 -0.81 -6.10 15.29
CA THR A 276 0.11 -6.49 16.37
C THR A 276 -0.53 -6.25 17.74
N SER A 277 -0.33 -7.18 18.69
CA SER A 277 -0.82 -7.05 20.07
C SER A 277 0.22 -6.66 21.10
N GLY A 278 1.50 -6.59 20.71
CA GLY A 278 2.62 -6.59 21.65
C GLY A 278 3.23 -7.98 21.85
N THR A 279 2.51 -9.06 21.53
CA THR A 279 2.99 -10.45 21.72
C THR A 279 2.71 -11.35 20.53
N THR A 280 1.83 -10.94 19.62
CA THR A 280 1.44 -11.75 18.47
C THR A 280 1.06 -10.83 17.30
N LEU A 281 1.38 -11.29 16.09
CA LEU A 281 0.86 -10.75 14.85
C LEU A 281 -0.35 -11.57 14.43
N TYR A 282 -1.49 -10.92 14.32
CA TYR A 282 -2.75 -11.52 13.89
C TYR A 282 -3.07 -11.08 12.46
N GLN A 283 -3.76 -11.95 11.74
CA GLN A 283 -4.36 -11.65 10.46
C GLN A 283 -5.87 -11.72 10.61
N TYR A 284 -6.56 -10.65 10.23
CA TYR A 284 -8.01 -10.53 10.21
C TYR A 284 -8.48 -10.20 8.80
N THR A 285 -9.73 -10.55 8.49
CA THR A 285 -10.43 -9.96 7.35
C THR A 285 -10.84 -8.52 7.69
N VAL A 286 -11.08 -7.69 6.69
CA VAL A 286 -11.67 -6.35 6.89
C VAL A 286 -13.07 -6.37 7.50
N ASN A 287 -13.73 -7.53 7.57
CA ASN A 287 -15.02 -7.70 8.27
C ASN A 287 -14.86 -8.15 9.73
N GLY A 288 -13.64 -8.16 10.27
CA GLY A 288 -13.37 -8.49 11.68
C GLY A 288 -13.25 -9.97 12.00
N SER A 289 -13.30 -10.87 11.01
CA SER A 289 -13.07 -12.32 11.26
C SER A 289 -11.58 -12.64 11.37
N LEU A 290 -11.17 -13.32 12.45
CA LEU A 290 -9.79 -13.79 12.64
C LEU A 290 -9.46 -14.89 11.61
N VAL A 291 -8.41 -14.67 10.83
CA VAL A 291 -7.91 -15.61 9.82
C VAL A 291 -6.78 -16.47 10.41
N ASN A 292 -5.76 -15.83 11.01
CA ASN A 292 -4.59 -16.56 11.50
C ASN A 292 -3.84 -15.79 12.62
N LYS A 293 -3.02 -16.52 13.38
CA LYS A 293 -2.01 -15.99 14.30
C LYS A 293 -0.63 -16.29 13.70
N LEU A 294 -0.13 -15.35 12.91
CA LEU A 294 1.02 -15.57 12.01
C LEU A 294 2.35 -15.70 12.77
N TYR A 295 2.54 -14.93 13.84
CA TYR A 295 3.83 -14.89 14.52
C TYR A 295 3.67 -14.58 16.00
N HIS A 296 4.30 -15.40 16.86
CA HIS A 296 4.23 -15.26 18.31
C HIS A 296 5.58 -14.82 18.87
N ASN A 297 5.74 -13.51 19.04
CA ASN A 297 6.87 -12.89 19.71
C ASN A 297 6.52 -11.43 20.04
N ASN A 298 7.36 -10.75 20.80
CA ASN A 298 7.19 -9.34 21.07
C ASN A 298 7.24 -8.55 19.75
N VAL A 299 6.08 -8.02 19.32
CA VAL A 299 5.88 -7.28 18.07
C VAL A 299 5.08 -6.01 18.32
N THR A 300 5.54 -4.89 17.78
CA THR A 300 5.01 -3.57 18.13
C THR A 300 4.34 -2.87 16.95
N SER A 301 5.00 -2.79 15.81
CA SER A 301 4.44 -2.28 14.55
C SER A 301 4.58 -3.32 13.44
N CYS A 302 3.80 -3.16 12.38
CA CYS A 302 3.89 -4.02 11.21
C CYS A 302 3.66 -3.25 9.91
N GLY A 303 4.11 -3.85 8.82
CA GLY A 303 3.88 -3.39 7.45
C GLY A 303 3.96 -4.56 6.48
N VAL A 304 3.27 -4.47 5.36
CA VAL A 304 3.20 -5.54 4.35
C VAL A 304 3.78 -5.04 3.05
N SER A 305 4.58 -5.87 2.37
CA SER A 305 5.11 -5.55 1.05
C SER A 305 3.98 -5.39 0.02
N PRO A 306 4.18 -4.60 -1.04
CA PRO A 306 3.14 -4.39 -2.06
C PRO A 306 2.63 -5.69 -2.72
N ASP A 307 3.49 -6.69 -2.84
CA ASP A 307 3.16 -8.01 -3.36
C ASP A 307 2.49 -8.94 -2.34
N GLY A 308 2.50 -8.60 -1.04
CA GLY A 308 1.93 -9.43 0.03
C GLY A 308 2.81 -10.58 0.49
N GLU A 309 3.99 -10.77 -0.12
CA GLU A 309 4.87 -11.91 0.15
C GLU A 309 5.69 -11.76 1.43
N ARG A 310 5.86 -10.51 1.89
CA ARG A 310 6.66 -10.18 3.07
C ARG A 310 5.87 -9.34 4.06
N ILE A 311 5.99 -9.71 5.32
CA ILE A 311 5.46 -8.93 6.43
C ILE A 311 6.64 -8.49 7.28
N TYR A 312 6.76 -7.19 7.51
CA TYR A 312 7.80 -6.62 8.38
C TYR A 312 7.17 -6.34 9.73
N VAL A 313 7.88 -6.72 10.80
CA VAL A 313 7.48 -6.40 12.17
C VAL A 313 8.67 -5.85 12.94
N THR A 314 8.44 -4.78 13.70
CA THR A 314 9.41 -4.32 14.69
C THR A 314 9.24 -5.18 15.93
N SER A 315 10.35 -5.73 16.44
CA SER A 315 10.31 -6.55 17.63
C SER A 315 10.08 -5.67 18.88
N GLY A 316 9.97 -6.27 20.07
CA GLY A 316 10.26 -5.56 21.32
C GLY A 316 11.67 -5.80 21.83
N ALA A 317 12.45 -6.69 21.20
CA ALA A 317 13.91 -6.60 21.25
C ALA A 317 14.28 -5.29 20.56
N ARG A 318 14.67 -4.31 21.37
CA ARG A 318 14.66 -2.85 21.13
C ARG A 318 15.51 -2.34 19.96
N ASP A 319 15.93 -3.19 19.04
CA ASP A 319 16.88 -2.90 17.97
C ASP A 319 16.67 -3.79 16.72
N GLN A 320 15.52 -4.48 16.62
CA GLN A 320 15.27 -5.48 15.58
C GLN A 320 14.10 -5.17 14.64
N LEU A 321 14.35 -5.34 13.34
CA LEU A 321 13.34 -5.54 12.32
C LEU A 321 13.33 -7.03 11.92
N ILE A 322 12.16 -7.64 11.94
CA ILE A 322 11.96 -9.04 11.54
C ILE A 322 11.15 -9.05 10.25
N THR A 323 11.61 -9.82 9.27
CA THR A 323 10.87 -10.08 8.03
C THR A 323 10.30 -11.48 8.10
N LEU A 324 8.99 -11.57 7.91
CA LEU A 324 8.23 -12.80 7.85
C LEU A 324 7.78 -13.06 6.41
N SER A 325 7.53 -14.32 6.07
CA SER A 325 6.73 -14.68 4.91
C SER A 325 5.27 -14.35 5.16
N ARG A 326 4.46 -14.41 4.09
CA ARG A 326 3.00 -14.31 4.17
C ARG A 326 2.37 -15.25 5.20
N ASP A 327 2.94 -16.45 5.37
CA ASP A 327 2.46 -17.45 6.33
C ASP A 327 3.02 -17.27 7.75
N GLY A 328 3.81 -16.21 7.98
CA GLY A 328 4.37 -15.89 9.29
C GLY A 328 5.71 -16.57 9.62
N ALA A 329 6.31 -17.31 8.68
CA ALA A 329 7.62 -17.90 8.87
C ALA A 329 8.71 -16.83 8.85
N VAL A 330 9.66 -16.88 9.79
CA VAL A 330 10.76 -15.90 9.83
C VAL A 330 11.70 -16.11 8.64
N ILE A 331 11.79 -15.10 7.76
CA ILE A 331 12.73 -15.08 6.63
C ILE A 331 14.07 -14.47 7.07
N SER A 332 14.02 -13.34 7.79
CA SER A 332 15.23 -12.63 8.20
C SER A 332 15.03 -11.84 9.48
N LYS A 333 16.14 -11.56 10.17
CA LYS A 333 16.21 -10.63 11.30
C LYS A 333 17.36 -9.67 11.06
N MET A 334 17.07 -8.38 11.08
CA MET A 334 18.08 -7.33 11.06
C MET A 334 18.14 -6.70 12.45
N THR A 335 19.34 -6.68 13.03
CA THR A 335 19.63 -5.94 14.25
C THR A 335 20.44 -4.70 13.89
N ASP A 336 19.97 -3.52 14.27
CA ASP A 336 20.71 -2.26 14.08
C ASP A 336 20.58 -1.39 15.34
N PRO A 337 21.68 -0.97 15.98
CA PRO A 337 21.63 -0.10 17.16
C PRO A 337 20.93 1.24 16.93
N VAL A 338 20.79 1.68 15.68
CA VAL A 338 20.03 2.88 15.32
C VAL A 338 18.53 2.66 15.49
N LEU A 339 18.05 1.43 15.48
CA LEU A 339 16.65 1.11 15.77
C LEU A 339 16.34 1.14 17.27
N GLN A 340 17.09 1.84 18.12
CA GLN A 340 16.83 1.82 19.57
C GLN A 340 15.51 2.48 19.97
N TRP A 341 14.74 1.82 20.84
CA TRP A 341 13.56 2.39 21.54
C TRP A 341 13.37 1.79 22.94
N ASN A 342 13.13 2.61 23.96
CA ASN A 342 12.92 2.12 25.33
C ASN A 342 11.44 2.01 25.70
N ASP A 343 10.67 3.05 25.42
CA ASP A 343 9.28 3.20 25.89
C ASP A 343 8.27 3.51 24.77
N ILE A 344 8.76 3.88 23.59
CA ILE A 344 7.93 4.25 22.43
C ILE A 344 7.90 3.09 21.45
N LEU A 345 6.73 2.79 20.90
CA LEU A 345 6.61 1.80 19.83
C LEU A 345 7.15 2.39 18.52
N PRO A 346 8.16 1.78 17.90
CA PRO A 346 8.70 2.26 16.64
C PRO A 346 7.68 2.07 15.53
N GLY A 347 7.23 3.17 14.94
CA GLY A 347 6.45 3.11 13.71
C GLY A 347 7.32 2.71 12.52
N MET A 348 6.66 2.15 11.51
CA MET A 348 7.28 1.85 10.23
C MET A 348 6.34 2.21 9.09
N HIS A 349 6.89 2.29 7.88
CA HIS A 349 6.12 2.42 6.66
C HIS A 349 6.77 1.63 5.54
N VAL A 350 5.96 0.85 4.84
CA VAL A 350 6.38 0.13 3.64
C VAL A 350 5.87 0.91 2.43
N THR A 351 6.79 1.41 1.61
CA THR A 351 6.43 2.18 0.43
C THR A 351 5.85 1.28 -0.65
N ASN A 352 5.18 1.88 -1.64
CA ASN A 352 4.69 1.19 -2.84
C ASN A 352 5.80 0.55 -3.70
N LEU A 353 7.07 0.86 -3.43
CA LEU A 353 8.24 0.24 -4.06
C LEU A 353 8.84 -0.89 -3.22
N GLY A 354 8.22 -1.24 -2.10
CA GLY A 354 8.69 -2.27 -1.16
C GLY A 354 9.91 -1.84 -0.33
N GLN A 355 10.17 -0.53 -0.22
CA GLN A 355 11.20 -0.03 0.70
C GLN A 355 10.58 0.11 2.09
N VAL A 356 11.37 -0.20 3.12
CA VAL A 356 10.90 -0.11 4.50
C VAL A 356 11.56 1.07 5.18
N LEU A 357 10.75 1.96 5.72
CA LEU A 357 11.15 3.07 6.58
C LEU A 357 10.83 2.70 8.03
N VAL A 358 11.77 2.88 8.94
CA VAL A 358 11.61 2.51 10.35
C VAL A 358 12.09 3.64 11.25
N CYS A 359 11.30 3.97 12.27
CA CYS A 359 11.68 4.94 13.28
C CYS A 359 12.67 4.33 14.28
N GLY A 360 13.80 4.99 14.48
CA GLY A 360 14.71 4.75 15.60
C GLY A 360 14.41 5.74 16.72
N GLY A 361 13.42 5.42 17.55
CA GLY A 361 12.84 6.34 18.55
C GLY A 361 13.89 7.04 19.43
N ASP A 362 14.69 6.28 20.18
CA ASP A 362 15.68 6.86 21.11
C ASP A 362 16.94 7.35 20.38
N SER A 363 17.19 6.85 19.17
CA SER A 363 18.29 7.33 18.34
C SER A 363 17.98 8.64 17.61
N ASN A 364 16.73 9.11 17.66
CA ASN A 364 16.24 10.26 16.90
C ASN A 364 16.50 10.14 15.39
N THR A 365 16.22 8.97 14.80
CA THR A 365 16.49 8.73 13.38
C THR A 365 15.33 8.10 12.61
N ILE A 366 15.34 8.30 11.29
CA ILE A 366 14.55 7.52 10.33
C ILE A 366 15.49 6.66 9.50
N LEU A 367 15.32 5.35 9.59
CA LEU A 367 16.10 4.36 8.89
C LEU A 367 15.41 3.92 7.61
N GLN A 368 16.16 3.79 6.52
CA GLN A 368 15.75 3.05 5.33
C GLN A 368 16.39 1.67 5.33
N VAL A 369 15.57 0.65 5.10
CA VAL A 369 15.99 -0.74 4.98
C VAL A 369 15.70 -1.25 3.57
N ASN A 370 16.50 -2.21 3.10
CA ASN A 370 16.26 -2.87 1.82
C ASN A 370 14.96 -3.69 1.84
N ARG A 371 14.46 -4.05 0.65
CA ARG A 371 13.22 -4.81 0.49
C ARG A 371 13.23 -6.15 1.23
N ASP A 372 14.38 -6.80 1.34
CA ASP A 372 14.47 -8.08 2.06
C ASP A 372 14.48 -7.94 3.59
N GLY A 373 14.51 -6.69 4.08
CA GLY A 373 14.56 -6.38 5.51
C GLY A 373 15.83 -6.89 6.20
N THR A 374 16.90 -7.14 5.45
CA THR A 374 18.14 -7.75 5.93
C THR A 374 19.23 -6.74 6.23
N LYS A 375 19.21 -5.58 5.58
CA LYS A 375 20.30 -4.60 5.64
C LYS A 375 19.78 -3.16 5.63
N ARG A 376 20.32 -2.36 6.54
CA ARG A 376 20.23 -0.90 6.48
C ARG A 376 20.79 -0.39 5.15
N ARG A 377 20.03 0.47 4.47
CA ARG A 377 20.49 1.20 3.28
C ARG A 377 20.98 2.59 3.62
N ALA A 378 20.22 3.33 4.42
CA ALA A 378 20.50 4.73 4.69
C ALA A 378 19.83 5.20 5.99
N ILE A 379 20.38 6.28 6.57
CA ILE A 379 19.70 7.10 7.56
C ILE A 379 19.19 8.33 6.83
N LEU A 380 17.87 8.51 6.81
CA LEU A 380 17.20 9.53 6.01
C LEU A 380 17.06 10.85 6.73
N ALA A 381 16.89 10.79 8.05
CA ALA A 381 16.74 11.94 8.92
C ALA A 381 17.34 11.61 10.28
N THR A 382 17.85 12.65 10.95
CA THR A 382 18.41 12.57 12.30
C THR A 382 17.93 13.75 13.13
N GLU A 383 18.31 13.82 14.40
CA GLU A 383 18.10 14.99 15.28
C GLU A 383 18.55 16.31 14.64
N LYS A 384 19.58 16.30 13.78
CA LYS A 384 20.03 17.50 13.06
C LYS A 384 18.99 18.06 12.08
N SER A 385 18.02 17.25 11.69
CA SER A 385 16.89 17.63 10.85
C SER A 385 15.63 17.94 11.66
N GLY A 386 15.73 18.04 12.99
CA GLY A 386 14.59 18.25 13.89
C GLY A 386 13.86 16.97 14.31
N VAL A 387 14.34 15.78 13.93
CA VAL A 387 13.72 14.52 14.39
C VAL A 387 13.96 14.35 15.89
N VAL A 388 12.89 14.29 16.68
CA VAL A 388 12.96 14.01 18.12
C VAL A 388 11.96 12.91 18.45
N ARG A 389 12.46 11.78 18.97
CA ARG A 389 11.65 10.62 19.39
C ARG A 389 10.57 10.24 18.35
N PRO A 390 10.96 9.92 17.10
CA PRO A 390 10.00 9.62 16.05
C PRO A 390 9.18 8.38 16.40
N THR A 391 7.88 8.49 16.24
CA THR A 391 6.87 7.48 16.61
C THR A 391 6.24 6.85 15.39
N CYS A 392 6.12 7.59 14.30
CA CYS A 392 5.64 7.10 13.02
C CYS A 392 6.28 7.86 11.85
N VAL A 393 6.26 7.23 10.68
CA VAL A 393 6.81 7.77 9.46
C VAL A 393 5.89 7.42 8.31
N TYR A 394 5.79 8.28 7.31
CA TYR A 394 5.05 8.04 6.08
C TYR A 394 5.82 8.62 4.89
N TYR A 395 5.83 7.92 3.77
CA TYR A 395 6.37 8.44 2.52
C TYR A 395 5.23 8.85 1.59
N SER A 396 5.13 10.15 1.31
CA SER A 396 4.19 10.67 0.33
C SER A 396 4.83 10.68 -1.05
N LYS A 397 4.31 9.83 -1.94
CA LYS A 397 4.70 9.84 -3.36
C LYS A 397 4.25 11.12 -4.07
N HIS A 398 3.13 11.72 -3.64
CA HIS A 398 2.54 12.91 -4.28
C HIS A 398 3.46 14.13 -4.13
N THR A 399 3.99 14.33 -2.94
CA THR A 399 4.86 15.46 -2.59
C THR A 399 6.34 15.09 -2.60
N ASN A 400 6.66 13.82 -2.87
CA ASN A 400 8.00 13.24 -2.71
C ASN A 400 8.65 13.62 -1.37
N SER A 401 7.89 13.47 -0.29
CA SER A 401 8.32 13.87 1.06
C SER A 401 8.20 12.71 2.04
N ILE A 402 9.05 12.77 3.08
CA ILE A 402 8.93 11.94 4.28
C ILE A 402 8.24 12.79 5.34
N ILE A 403 7.18 12.26 5.92
CA ILE A 403 6.41 12.90 6.98
C ILE A 403 6.63 12.09 8.25
N ILE A 404 7.02 12.77 9.33
CA ILE A 404 7.46 12.14 10.57
C ILE A 404 6.59 12.67 11.71
N GLY A 405 5.91 11.75 12.39
CA GLY A 405 5.24 12.01 13.64
C GLY A 405 6.20 11.76 14.80
N MET A 406 6.06 12.57 15.85
CA MET A 406 6.95 12.59 17.00
C MET A 406 6.17 12.46 18.31
N PHE A 407 6.85 11.95 19.34
CA PHE A 407 6.34 11.85 20.70
C PHE A 407 6.38 13.21 21.39
N ASP A 408 5.29 13.59 22.08
CA ASP A 408 5.21 14.81 22.90
C ASP A 408 5.68 16.05 22.13
N ASN A 409 5.16 16.19 20.91
CA ASN A 409 5.51 17.25 19.98
C ASN A 409 4.27 17.70 19.20
N GLU A 410 3.99 19.00 19.25
CA GLU A 410 2.87 19.64 18.58
C GLU A 410 3.03 19.68 17.06
N ASN A 411 4.23 19.37 16.55
CA ASN A 411 4.58 19.45 15.15
C ASN A 411 4.80 18.08 14.52
N ILE A 412 4.39 17.94 13.26
CA ILE A 412 4.96 16.95 12.35
C ILE A 412 6.16 17.56 11.62
N LEU A 413 7.14 16.73 11.28
CA LEU A 413 8.28 17.13 10.48
C LEU A 413 8.11 16.61 9.04
N VAL A 414 8.23 17.50 8.05
CA VAL A 414 8.15 17.17 6.64
C VAL A 414 9.50 17.41 5.98
N ILE A 415 10.05 16.37 5.35
CA ILE A 415 11.34 16.40 4.66
C ILE A 415 11.10 16.16 3.18
N VAL A 416 11.34 17.17 2.35
CA VAL A 416 11.20 17.05 0.89
C VAL A 416 12.49 16.49 0.28
N LEU A 417 12.34 15.46 -0.56
CA LEU A 417 13.44 14.72 -1.17
C LEU A 417 13.72 15.24 -2.60
N GLU A 418 15.00 15.36 -2.98
CA GLU A 418 15.47 15.73 -4.34
C GLU A 418 15.99 14.57 -5.19
#